data_AF-A0A6J1UW60-F1
#
_entry.id   AF-A0A6J1UW60-F1
#
_cell.length_a   1.000
_cell.length_b   1.000
_cell.length_c   1.000
_cell.angle_alpha   90.00
_cell.angle_beta   90.00
_cell.angle_gamma   90.00
#
_symmetry.space_group_name_H-M   'P 1'
#
loop_
_entity.id
_entity.type
_entity.pdbx_description
1 polymer ?
#
loop_
_entity_poly.entity_id
_entity_poly.type
_entity_poly.pdbx_seq_one_letter_code
_entity_poly.pdbx_strand_id
1 'polypeptide(L)'
;MSNSLCQPSLFYHLGVRESFSMTNNILLCCYTDLSELQALREVIFQKNSDSHGSYTFIPYVVTNQKKVFCCDVSTMMCLTELYQSNFNMEAFFNPLTTQLAKLLEGTSVSSSGYFREMIRSDIRKAREMYHGKQLSHELTSILQRLDSVECLSLDIVMNFLLSYRDAQVSSPLDAVWASPLHR
;
A
#
# COMPACT_ATOMS: atom_id res chain seq x y z
N MET A 1 8.27 1.34 33.95
CA MET A 1 8.07 2.77 33.64
C MET A 1 8.89 3.10 32.40
N SER A 2 8.40 2.69 31.24
CA SER A 2 8.97 3.09 29.94
C SER A 2 7.93 3.98 29.29
N ASN A 3 8.15 5.29 29.28
CA ASN A 3 7.27 6.22 28.58
C ASN A 3 7.30 5.87 27.09
N SER A 4 6.33 5.07 26.63
CA SER A 4 6.22 4.56 25.26
C SER A 4 5.97 5.65 24.22
N LEU A 5 5.67 6.87 24.67
CA LEU A 5 5.27 8.02 23.85
C LEU A 5 6.37 8.59 22.96
N CYS A 6 7.64 8.40 23.33
CA CYS A 6 8.79 8.89 22.57
C CYS A 6 9.68 7.73 22.16
N GLN A 7 9.12 6.70 21.50
CA GLN A 7 9.93 5.67 20.88
C GLN A 7 10.63 6.26 19.65
N PRO A 8 11.96 6.47 19.67
CA PRO A 8 12.68 7.05 18.53
C PRO A 8 12.56 6.15 17.29
N SER A 9 12.43 4.84 17.50
CA SER A 9 12.18 3.85 16.45
C SER A 9 10.87 4.10 15.71
N LEU A 10 9.79 4.48 16.41
CA LEU A 10 8.50 4.75 15.78
C LEU A 10 8.64 5.89 14.78
N PHE A 11 9.16 7.02 15.22
CA PHE A 11 9.34 8.19 14.37
C PHE A 11 10.32 7.97 13.23
N TYR A 12 11.37 7.17 13.46
CA TYR A 12 12.25 6.72 12.39
C TYR A 12 11.50 5.95 11.31
N HIS A 13 10.70 4.94 11.69
CA HIS A 13 9.92 4.16 10.72
C HIS A 13 8.86 5.01 10.01
N LEU A 14 8.23 5.96 10.70
CA LEU A 14 7.30 6.91 10.08
C LEU A 14 8.03 7.78 9.04
N GLY A 15 9.19 8.34 9.38
CA GLY A 15 10.01 9.12 8.45
C GLY A 15 10.47 8.32 7.23
N VAL A 16 10.84 7.05 7.41
CA VAL A 16 11.14 6.15 6.28
C VAL A 16 9.93 6.04 5.37
N ARG A 17 8.74 5.77 5.90
CA ARG A 17 7.52 5.63 5.09
C ARG A 17 7.12 6.93 4.39
N GLU A 18 7.27 8.07 5.06
CA GLU A 18 7.09 9.42 4.47
C GLU A 18 8.03 9.62 3.28
N SER A 19 9.31 9.22 3.39
CA SER A 19 10.28 9.37 2.29
C SER A 19 9.93 8.56 1.03
N PHE A 20 9.20 7.45 1.19
CA PHE A 20 8.69 6.64 0.08
C PHE A 20 7.28 7.04 -0.36
N SER A 21 6.72 8.14 0.14
CA SER A 21 5.34 8.58 -0.13
C SER A 21 4.30 7.50 0.14
N MET A 22 4.56 6.62 1.12
CA MET A 22 3.62 5.54 1.46
C MET A 22 2.36 6.12 2.09
N THR A 23 1.20 5.74 1.55
CA THR A 23 -0.11 6.12 2.07
C THR A 23 -0.67 5.03 2.99
N ASN A 24 -1.79 5.32 3.67
CA ASN A 24 -2.55 4.34 4.46
C ASN A 24 -1.76 3.75 5.64
N ASN A 25 -1.03 4.62 6.33
CA ASN A 25 -0.22 4.22 7.48
C ASN A 25 -1.12 4.04 8.70
N ILE A 26 -1.25 2.80 9.19
CA ILE A 26 -2.05 2.49 10.39
C ILE A 26 -1.13 2.38 11.59
N LEU A 27 -1.43 3.14 12.65
CA LEU A 27 -0.76 3.10 13.94
C LEU A 27 -1.68 2.44 14.96
N LEU A 28 -1.30 1.24 15.41
CA LEU A 28 -2.02 0.52 16.47
C LEU A 28 -1.37 0.82 17.81
N CYS A 29 -2.18 1.25 18.79
CA CYS A 29 -1.71 1.52 20.15
C CYS A 29 -2.55 0.72 21.14
N CYS A 30 -1.92 -0.15 21.93
CA CYS A 30 -2.61 -0.82 23.02
C CYS A 30 -2.86 0.20 24.13
N TYR A 31 -4.09 0.29 24.59
CA TYR A 31 -4.45 1.10 25.74
C TYR A 31 -3.70 0.60 26.99
N THR A 32 -2.94 1.50 27.62
CA THR A 32 -2.21 1.28 28.87
C THR A 32 -2.65 2.28 29.93
N ASP A 33 -2.56 3.55 29.60
CA ASP A 33 -2.97 4.69 30.42
C ASP A 33 -3.56 5.78 29.52
N LEU A 34 -4.48 6.56 30.08
CA LEU A 34 -5.19 7.58 29.33
C LEU A 34 -4.32 8.79 28.98
N SER A 35 -3.42 9.21 29.87
CA SER A 35 -2.51 10.33 29.65
C SER A 35 -1.53 10.02 28.52
N GLU A 36 -1.03 8.77 28.47
CA GLU A 36 -0.14 8.34 27.39
C GLU A 36 -0.85 8.27 26.04
N LEU A 37 -2.08 7.77 26.04
CA LEU A 37 -2.86 7.66 24.81
C LEU A 37 -3.25 9.04 24.26
N GLN A 38 -3.56 9.99 25.14
CA GLN A 38 -3.88 11.37 24.76
C GLN A 38 -2.66 12.11 24.19
N ALA A 39 -1.51 12.05 24.85
CA ALA A 39 -0.32 12.72 24.35
C ALA A 39 0.18 12.12 23.02
N LEU A 40 0.08 10.79 22.81
CA LEU A 40 0.40 10.19 21.51
C LEU A 40 -0.59 10.63 20.42
N ARG A 41 -1.88 10.69 20.74
CA ARG A 41 -2.92 11.19 19.82
C ARG A 41 -2.63 12.62 19.37
N GLU A 42 -2.26 13.50 20.29
CA GLU A 42 -1.91 14.90 19.99
C GLU A 42 -0.70 14.99 19.05
N VAL A 43 0.36 14.22 19.31
CA VAL A 43 1.55 14.18 18.44
C VAL A 43 1.21 13.72 17.02
N ILE A 44 0.41 12.65 16.89
CA ILE A 44 -0.01 12.14 15.57
C ILE A 44 -0.95 13.13 14.86
N PHE A 45 -1.86 13.77 15.59
CA PHE A 45 -2.76 14.79 15.03
C PHE A 45 -2.00 16.00 14.51
N GLN A 46 -0.99 16.47 15.25
CA GLN A 46 -0.13 17.55 14.82
C GLN A 46 0.69 17.14 13.58
N LYS A 47 1.27 15.94 13.56
CA LYS A 47 1.96 15.40 12.36
C LYS A 47 1.06 15.32 11.12
N ASN A 48 -0.19 14.88 11.27
CA ASN A 48 -1.17 14.84 10.18
C ASN A 48 -1.55 16.24 9.67
N SER A 49 -1.46 17.26 10.52
CA SER A 49 -1.81 18.65 10.19
C SER A 49 -0.64 19.41 9.53
N ASP A 50 0.60 19.13 9.97
CA ASP A 50 1.81 19.83 9.53
C ASP A 50 2.44 19.25 8.24
N SER A 51 2.00 18.08 7.75
CA SER A 51 2.70 17.35 6.67
C SER A 51 1.82 16.39 5.84
N HIS A 52 2.39 15.81 4.77
CA HIS A 52 1.84 14.73 3.93
C HIS A 52 1.53 13.41 4.69
N GLY A 53 1.65 13.39 6.02
CA GLY A 53 1.32 12.25 6.85
C GLY A 53 -0.18 11.92 6.76
N SER A 54 -0.50 10.75 6.24
CA SER A 54 -1.84 10.15 6.32
C SER A 54 -1.79 9.00 7.31
N TYR A 55 -1.77 9.35 8.59
CA TYR A 55 -1.73 8.39 9.68
C TYR A 55 -3.13 8.14 10.24
N THR A 56 -3.57 6.89 10.16
CA THR A 56 -4.77 6.42 10.86
C THR A 56 -4.36 5.85 12.21
N PHE A 57 -4.62 6.59 13.27
CA PHE A 57 -4.36 6.16 14.64
C PHE A 57 -5.54 5.35 15.18
N ILE A 58 -5.28 4.14 15.68
CA ILE A 58 -6.28 3.24 16.22
C ILE A 58 -5.83 2.76 17.60
N PRO A 59 -6.36 3.35 18.67
CA PRO A 59 -6.22 2.78 20.00
C PRO A 59 -7.07 1.51 20.11
N TYR A 60 -6.54 0.50 20.80
CA TYR A 60 -7.24 -0.75 21.04
C TYR A 60 -7.05 -1.26 22.46
N VAL A 61 -7.99 -2.04 22.95
CA VAL A 61 -7.94 -2.72 24.24
C VAL A 61 -8.09 -4.23 24.05
N VAL A 62 -7.42 -4.99 24.90
CA VAL A 62 -7.54 -6.45 24.96
C VAL A 62 -8.31 -6.81 26.21
N THR A 63 -9.43 -7.52 26.05
CA THR A 63 -10.24 -7.98 27.19
C THR A 63 -9.63 -9.22 27.84
N ASN A 64 -10.09 -9.56 29.04
CA ASN A 64 -9.72 -10.80 29.73
C ASN A 64 -10.06 -12.06 28.92
N GLN A 65 -11.05 -11.99 28.03
CA GLN A 65 -11.41 -13.06 27.10
C GLN A 65 -10.53 -13.09 25.83
N LYS A 66 -9.43 -12.32 25.79
CA LYS A 66 -8.53 -12.16 24.64
C LYS A 66 -9.21 -11.63 23.37
N LYS A 67 -10.32 -10.90 23.51
CA LYS A 67 -10.96 -10.19 22.40
C LYS A 67 -10.36 -8.80 22.28
N VAL A 68 -10.24 -8.31 21.05
CA VAL A 68 -9.57 -7.03 20.74
C VAL A 68 -10.58 -6.06 20.16
N PHE A 69 -10.70 -4.89 20.79
CA PHE A 69 -11.66 -3.87 20.43
C PHE A 69 -10.96 -2.54 20.23
N CYS A 70 -11.44 -1.74 19.28
CA CYS A 70 -11.03 -0.36 19.14
C CYS A 70 -11.57 0.47 20.30
N CYS A 71 -10.83 1.48 20.72
CA CYS A 71 -11.27 2.43 21.75
C CYS A 71 -10.91 3.86 21.38
N ASP A 72 -11.64 4.83 21.92
CA ASP A 72 -11.30 6.26 21.91
C ASP A 72 -11.12 6.77 23.34
N VAL A 73 -10.37 7.87 23.50
CA VAL A 73 -10.15 8.56 24.78
C VAL A 73 -11.47 8.79 25.52
N SER A 74 -12.49 9.30 24.81
CA SER A 74 -13.80 9.64 25.41
C SER A 74 -14.51 8.40 25.94
N THR A 75 -14.45 7.29 25.19
CA THR A 75 -15.05 6.02 25.61
C THR A 75 -14.30 5.38 26.77
N MET A 76 -12.98 5.52 26.83
CA MET A 76 -12.17 4.98 27.92
C MET A 76 -12.32 5.79 29.20
N MET A 77 -12.44 7.13 29.12
CA MET A 77 -12.81 7.98 30.26
C MET A 77 -14.12 7.49 30.88
N CYS A 78 -15.14 7.34 30.04
CA CYS A 78 -16.47 6.89 30.47
C CYS A 78 -16.41 5.53 31.16
N LEU A 79 -15.65 4.57 30.64
CA LEU A 79 -15.47 3.26 31.29
C LEU A 79 -14.70 3.33 32.62
N THR A 80 -13.68 4.17 32.69
CA THR A 80 -12.87 4.34 33.91
C THR A 80 -13.72 4.92 35.03
N GLU A 81 -14.64 5.84 34.70
CA GLU A 81 -15.61 6.41 35.63
C GLU A 81 -16.77 5.44 35.98
N LEU A 82 -17.22 4.64 35.02
CA LEU A 82 -18.35 3.71 35.17
C LEU A 82 -17.96 2.32 35.70
N TYR A 83 -16.77 2.14 36.27
CA TYR A 83 -16.18 0.85 36.65
C TYR A 83 -17.08 0.02 37.60
N GLN A 84 -18.06 -0.65 37.01
CA GLN A 84 -18.84 -1.74 37.58
C GLN A 84 -18.34 -3.00 36.88
N SER A 85 -17.96 -3.98 37.69
CA SER A 85 -17.29 -5.25 37.35
C SER A 85 -17.93 -6.10 36.22
N ASN A 86 -19.08 -5.72 35.64
CA ASN A 86 -19.85 -6.49 34.66
C ASN A 86 -20.17 -5.73 33.36
N PHE A 87 -19.37 -4.73 32.96
CA PHE A 87 -19.65 -3.99 31.73
C PHE A 87 -19.42 -4.84 30.47
N ASN A 88 -20.47 -4.99 29.64
CA ASN A 88 -20.39 -5.73 28.37
C ASN A 88 -19.77 -4.85 27.26
N MET A 89 -18.45 -4.92 27.14
CA MET A 89 -17.67 -4.17 26.14
C MET A 89 -18.11 -4.46 24.70
N GLU A 90 -18.66 -5.64 24.41
CA GLU A 90 -18.96 -6.06 23.03
C GLU A 90 -20.10 -5.27 22.39
N ALA A 91 -20.99 -4.70 23.20
CA ALA A 91 -22.11 -3.88 22.72
C ALA A 91 -21.69 -2.44 22.36
N PHE A 92 -20.60 -1.95 22.93
CA PHE A 92 -20.19 -0.55 22.83
C PHE A 92 -18.95 -0.33 21.95
N PHE A 93 -18.16 -1.38 21.74
CA PHE A 93 -16.91 -1.27 20.99
C PHE A 93 -16.92 -2.08 19.70
N ASN A 94 -16.35 -1.49 18.66
CA ASN A 94 -16.13 -2.18 17.39
C ASN A 94 -14.93 -3.12 17.50
N PRO A 95 -15.04 -4.38 17.04
CA PRO A 95 -13.88 -5.26 16.93
C PRO A 95 -12.78 -4.64 16.06
N LEU A 96 -11.52 -4.76 16.48
CA LEU A 96 -10.38 -4.22 15.73
C LEU A 96 -10.31 -4.81 14.32
N THR A 97 -10.64 -6.09 14.19
CA THR A 97 -10.71 -6.79 12.89
C THR A 97 -11.66 -6.12 11.92
N THR A 98 -12.86 -5.73 12.38
CA THR A 98 -13.87 -5.06 11.57
C THR A 98 -13.40 -3.68 11.11
N GLN A 99 -12.73 -2.93 11.99
CA GLN A 99 -12.18 -1.63 11.60
C GLN A 99 -11.03 -1.76 10.59
N LEU A 100 -10.12 -2.72 10.78
CA LEU A 100 -9.05 -3.00 9.84
C LEU A 100 -9.58 -3.45 8.48
N ALA A 101 -10.58 -4.34 8.45
CA ALA A 101 -11.22 -4.77 7.21
C ALA A 101 -11.80 -3.59 6.42
N LYS A 102 -12.55 -2.70 7.09
CA LYS A 102 -13.10 -1.48 6.46
C LYS A 102 -12.02 -0.56 5.89
N LEU A 103 -10.92 -0.37 6.62
CA LEU A 103 -9.81 0.45 6.14
C LEU A 103 -9.18 -0.16 4.89
N LEU A 104 -8.96 -1.48 4.89
CA LEU A 104 -8.39 -2.21 3.75
C LEU A 104 -9.33 -2.23 2.53
N GLU A 105 -10.64 -2.35 2.73
CA GLU A 105 -11.63 -2.25 1.66
C GLU A 105 -11.67 -0.84 1.04
N GLY A 106 -11.49 0.20 1.86
CA GLY A 106 -11.48 1.60 1.41
C GLY A 106 -10.16 2.05 0.78
N THR A 107 -9.07 1.28 0.94
CA THR A 107 -7.81 1.60 0.26
C THR A 107 -7.89 1.17 -1.20
N SER A 108 -7.92 2.14 -2.13
CA SER A 108 -7.60 1.85 -3.52
C SER A 108 -6.18 1.27 -3.54
N VAL A 109 -6.05 0.09 -4.15
CA VAL A 109 -4.77 -0.62 -4.28
C VAL A 109 -3.86 0.20 -5.18
N SER A 110 -3.19 1.21 -4.60
CA SER A 110 -2.23 2.09 -5.28
C SER A 110 -0.99 1.33 -5.73
N SER A 111 -0.77 0.11 -5.21
CA SER A 111 0.25 -0.82 -5.71
C SER A 111 0.04 -1.19 -7.17
N SER A 112 -1.20 -1.11 -7.69
CA SER A 112 -1.48 -1.29 -9.12
C SER A 112 -0.77 -0.22 -9.96
N GLY A 113 -0.66 1.02 -9.49
CA GLY A 113 0.03 2.10 -10.20
C GLY A 113 1.53 1.86 -10.31
N TYR A 114 2.17 1.53 -9.18
CA TYR A 114 3.60 1.20 -9.14
C TYR A 114 3.91 -0.07 -9.96
N PHE A 115 3.08 -1.11 -9.84
CA PHE A 115 3.23 -2.32 -10.62
C PHE A 115 3.04 -2.07 -12.12
N ARG A 116 2.04 -1.26 -12.52
CA ARG A 116 1.83 -0.84 -13.91
C ARG A 116 3.04 -0.08 -14.47
N GLU A 117 3.65 0.80 -13.67
CA GLU A 117 4.90 1.49 -14.06
C GLU A 117 6.06 0.51 -14.20
N MET A 118 6.22 -0.44 -13.26
CA MET A 118 7.24 -1.48 -13.33
C MET A 118 7.12 -2.29 -14.63
N ILE A 119 5.91 -2.73 -14.98
CA ILE A 119 5.65 -3.48 -16.22
C ILE A 119 5.98 -2.63 -17.45
N ARG A 120 5.56 -1.36 -17.49
CA ARG A 120 5.92 -0.45 -18.60
C ARG A 120 7.44 -0.27 -18.74
N SER A 121 8.14 -0.13 -17.62
CA SER A 121 9.59 -0.03 -17.58
C SER A 121 10.28 -1.31 -18.09
N ASP A 122 9.78 -2.48 -17.67
CA ASP A 122 10.30 -3.78 -18.10
C ASP A 122 10.07 -3.99 -19.60
N ILE A 123 8.90 -3.65 -20.14
CA ILE A 123 8.64 -3.69 -21.59
C ILE A 123 9.60 -2.76 -22.35
N ARG A 124 9.80 -1.52 -21.88
CA ARG A 124 10.71 -0.56 -22.51
C ARG A 124 12.14 -1.10 -22.54
N LYS A 125 12.64 -1.60 -21.40
CA LYS A 125 13.97 -2.23 -21.32
C LYS A 125 14.09 -3.43 -22.24
N ALA A 126 13.07 -4.28 -22.32
CA ALA A 126 13.09 -5.44 -23.20
C ALA A 126 13.25 -5.04 -24.66
N ARG A 127 12.54 -4.00 -25.13
CA ARG A 127 12.67 -3.47 -26.49
C ARG A 127 14.04 -2.83 -26.76
N GLU A 128 14.66 -2.23 -25.74
CA GLU A 128 16.01 -1.64 -25.87
C GLU A 128 17.09 -2.72 -25.94
N MET A 129 16.91 -3.84 -25.25
CA MET A 129 17.94 -4.88 -25.09
C MET A 129 17.81 -6.05 -26.07
N TYR A 130 16.60 -6.38 -26.54
CA TYR A 130 16.32 -7.59 -27.30
C TYR A 130 15.58 -7.30 -28.60
N HIS A 131 15.77 -8.17 -29.59
CA HIS A 131 15.14 -8.07 -30.91
C HIS A 131 14.62 -9.43 -31.38
N GLY A 132 13.72 -9.43 -32.36
CA GLY A 132 13.21 -10.65 -32.98
C GLY A 132 12.67 -11.67 -31.97
N LYS A 133 13.10 -12.94 -32.12
CA LYS A 133 12.64 -14.04 -31.26
C LYS A 133 13.02 -13.87 -29.78
N GLN A 134 14.14 -13.22 -29.48
CA GLN A 134 14.55 -12.96 -28.09
C GLN A 134 13.63 -11.93 -27.43
N LEU A 135 13.24 -10.88 -28.15
CA LEU A 135 12.26 -9.91 -27.65
C LEU A 135 10.92 -10.59 -27.34
N SER A 136 10.44 -11.44 -28.24
CA SER A 136 9.20 -12.20 -28.02
C SER A 136 9.24 -13.07 -26.75
N HIS A 137 10.38 -13.73 -26.49
CA HIS A 137 10.58 -14.53 -25.28
C HIS A 137 10.51 -13.68 -24.01
N GLU A 138 11.21 -12.55 -23.97
CA GLU A 138 11.22 -11.66 -22.81
C GLU A 138 9.85 -11.02 -22.56
N LEU A 139 9.13 -10.61 -23.61
CA LEU A 139 7.76 -10.13 -23.48
C LEU A 139 6.82 -11.20 -22.91
N THR A 140 7.02 -12.48 -23.27
CA THR A 140 6.25 -13.60 -22.72
C THR A 140 6.55 -13.80 -21.23
N SER A 141 7.82 -13.69 -20.82
CA SER A 141 8.24 -13.76 -19.42
C SER A 141 7.62 -12.63 -18.57
N ILE A 142 7.58 -11.40 -19.11
CA ILE A 142 6.93 -10.26 -18.42
C ILE A 142 5.41 -10.50 -18.33
N LEU A 143 4.76 -11.02 -19.38
CA LEU A 143 3.33 -11.35 -19.35
C LEU A 143 2.99 -12.42 -18.33
N GLN A 144 3.84 -13.44 -18.15
CA GLN A 144 3.64 -14.49 -17.14
C GLN A 144 3.69 -13.96 -15.71
N ARG A 145 4.34 -12.82 -15.46
CA ARG A 145 4.35 -12.16 -14.15
C ARG A 145 3.07 -11.35 -13.88
N LEU A 146 2.21 -11.18 -14.88
CA LEU A 146 0.95 -10.44 -14.76
C LEU A 146 -0.17 -11.37 -14.27
N ASP A 147 -0.16 -11.72 -12.98
CA ASP A 147 -1.16 -12.62 -12.39
C ASP A 147 -2.51 -11.95 -12.08
N SER A 148 -2.59 -10.61 -12.06
CA SER A 148 -3.83 -9.88 -11.70
C SER A 148 -4.38 -9.04 -12.85
N VAL A 149 -5.69 -9.15 -13.06
CA VAL A 149 -6.44 -8.41 -14.10
C VAL A 149 -6.43 -6.90 -13.85
N GLU A 150 -6.35 -6.48 -12.59
CA GLU A 150 -6.29 -5.07 -12.18
C GLU A 150 -5.02 -4.35 -12.65
N CYS A 151 -3.98 -5.09 -13.01
CA CYS A 151 -2.73 -4.56 -13.53
C CYS A 151 -2.71 -4.45 -15.06
N LEU A 152 -3.73 -4.96 -15.76
CA LEU A 152 -3.78 -5.09 -17.21
C LEU A 152 -4.56 -3.92 -17.83
N SER A 153 -3.90 -2.76 -17.91
CA SER A 153 -4.49 -1.54 -18.47
C SER A 153 -4.29 -1.41 -19.97
N LEU A 154 -5.13 -0.60 -20.62
CA LEU A 154 -5.11 -0.39 -22.08
C LEU A 154 -3.72 0.04 -22.60
N ASP A 155 -3.02 0.90 -21.87
CA ASP A 155 -1.67 1.35 -22.23
C ASP A 155 -0.65 0.22 -22.20
N ILE A 156 -0.73 -0.70 -21.23
CA ILE A 156 0.15 -1.87 -21.13
C ILE A 156 -0.13 -2.85 -22.26
N VAL A 157 -1.42 -3.10 -22.56
CA VAL A 157 -1.82 -3.94 -23.70
C VAL A 157 -1.27 -3.38 -25.01
N MET A 158 -1.42 -2.08 -25.24
CA MET A 158 -0.90 -1.44 -26.45
C MET A 158 0.63 -1.54 -26.53
N ASN A 159 1.34 -1.36 -25.41
CA ASN A 159 2.79 -1.53 -25.38
C ASN A 159 3.21 -2.97 -25.73
N PHE A 160 2.52 -4.00 -25.22
CA PHE A 160 2.79 -5.38 -25.61
C PHE A 160 2.52 -5.63 -27.09
N LEU A 161 1.36 -5.22 -27.60
CA LEU A 161 0.98 -5.42 -29.00
C LEU A 161 1.99 -4.79 -29.97
N LEU A 162 2.40 -3.55 -29.69
CA LEU A 162 3.42 -2.85 -30.47
C LEU A 162 4.78 -3.56 -30.38
N SER A 163 5.18 -4.01 -29.20
CA SER A 163 6.45 -4.71 -28.99
C SER A 163 6.50 -6.07 -29.69
N TYR A 164 5.40 -6.83 -29.67
CA TYR A 164 5.30 -8.10 -30.40
C TYR A 164 5.30 -7.90 -31.92
N ARG A 165 4.66 -6.83 -32.41
CA ARG A 165 4.73 -6.46 -33.83
C ARG A 165 6.18 -6.16 -34.23
N ASP A 166 6.89 -5.35 -33.46
CA ASP A 166 8.29 -5.01 -33.74
C ASP A 166 9.20 -6.27 -33.72
N ALA A 167 8.90 -7.24 -32.85
CA ALA A 167 9.57 -8.54 -32.81
C ALA A 167 9.32 -9.41 -34.07
N GLN A 168 8.16 -9.30 -34.72
CA GLN A 168 7.84 -10.05 -35.95
C GLN A 168 8.51 -9.44 -37.19
N VAL A 169 8.59 -8.10 -37.27
CA VAL A 169 9.21 -7.36 -38.38
C VAL A 169 10.73 -7.59 -38.47
N SER A 170 11.34 -8.19 -37.45
CA SER A 170 12.76 -8.58 -37.44
C SER A 170 13.05 -9.85 -38.27
N SER A 171 12.08 -10.39 -39.03
CA SER A 171 12.33 -11.46 -40.00
C SER A 171 13.04 -10.88 -41.24
N PRO A 172 14.19 -11.41 -41.68
CA PRO A 172 15.00 -10.83 -42.75
C PRO A 172 14.30 -10.79 -44.13
N LEU A 173 13.09 -11.33 -44.27
CA LEU A 173 12.28 -11.23 -45.49
C LEU A 173 11.62 -9.85 -45.67
N ASP A 174 11.37 -9.10 -44.59
CA ASP A 174 10.71 -7.78 -44.68
C ASP A 174 11.70 -6.62 -44.88
N ALA A 175 12.99 -6.84 -44.60
CA ALA A 175 14.05 -5.85 -44.84
C ALA A 175 14.36 -5.62 -46.34
N VAL A 176 13.98 -6.56 -47.21
CA VAL A 176 14.21 -6.48 -48.66
C VAL A 176 13.37 -5.38 -49.33
N TRP A 177 12.23 -5.00 -48.74
CA TRP A 177 11.37 -3.93 -49.27
C TRP A 177 11.60 -2.55 -48.63
N ALA A 178 12.49 -2.42 -47.64
CA ALA A 178 12.73 -1.19 -46.90
C ALA A 178 14.01 -0.43 -47.32
N SER A 179 14.61 -0.75 -48.47
CA SER A 179 15.72 0.04 -49.03
C SER A 179 15.18 1.06 -50.05
N PRO A 180 15.39 2.38 -49.87
CA PRO A 180 15.10 3.35 -50.91
C PRO A 180 16.08 3.11 -52.05
N LEU A 181 15.56 2.70 -53.21
CA LEU A 181 16.32 2.60 -54.44
C LEU A 181 17.03 3.92 -54.71
N HIS A 182 18.36 3.85 -54.79
CA HIS A 182 19.19 4.78 -55.53
C HIS A 182 18.57 5.01 -56.90
N ARG A 183 18.11 6.24 -57.16
CA ARG A 183 18.20 6.87 -58.47
C ARG A 183 18.29 8.38 -58.29
#